data_AF-W2TA32-F1
#
_entry.id   AF-W2TA32-F1
#
_cell.length_a   1.000
_cell.length_b   1.000
_cell.length_c   1.000
_cell.angle_alpha   90.00
_cell.angle_beta   90.00
_cell.angle_gamma   90.00
#
_symmetry.space_group_name_H-M   'P 1'
#
loop_
_entity.id
_entity.type
_entity.pdbx_description
1 polymer ?
#
loop_
_entity_poly.entity_id
_entity_poly.type
_entity_poly.pdbx_seq_one_letter_code
_entity_poly.pdbx_strand_id
1 'polypeptide(L)'
;MQNFDRTVGALPRNAQGCRRMNAVCHSGSPVDNAFMEFNNGIAGPGVAPTLKALLVCRADKKWYHSDGTTSLPITDVYCSTTKSSNPACSSCNEDTVTFQKASGDFGLDALKENLSNNAQGCRQMRAVCDSGSSSENAFMEFNNGIGGPTVAPTVKALLICRADHRWYYSDGTNSL
;
A
#
# COMPACT_ATOMS: atom_id res chain seq x y z
N MET A 1 8.46 -9.29 -12.63
CA MET A 1 8.89 -7.88 -12.50
C MET A 1 7.73 -7.11 -11.89
N GLN A 2 7.86 -6.63 -10.64
CA GLN A 2 6.77 -5.94 -9.94
C GLN A 2 6.72 -4.46 -10.37
N ASN A 3 5.50 -3.95 -10.57
CA ASN A 3 5.25 -2.56 -10.97
C ASN A 3 5.56 -1.63 -9.79
N PHE A 4 6.64 -0.86 -9.94
CA PHE A 4 6.99 0.25 -9.06
C PHE A 4 6.22 1.49 -9.50
N ASP A 5 5.64 2.23 -8.54
CA ASP A 5 5.22 3.60 -8.81
C ASP A 5 6.46 4.49 -8.85
N ARG A 6 7.00 4.66 -10.07
CA ARG A 6 8.12 5.55 -10.34
C ARG A 6 7.55 6.93 -10.63
N THR A 7 7.40 7.74 -9.60
CA THR A 7 7.03 9.14 -9.83
C THR A 7 8.29 9.98 -10.02
N VAL A 8 8.57 10.41 -11.25
CA VAL A 8 9.61 11.41 -11.54
C VAL A 8 8.97 12.79 -11.45
N GLY A 9 9.13 13.45 -10.32
CA GLY A 9 8.67 14.83 -10.13
C GLY A 9 9.71 15.83 -10.65
N ALA A 10 9.35 16.64 -11.64
CA ALA A 10 10.19 17.75 -12.09
C ALA A 10 10.27 18.82 -10.99
N LEU A 11 11.50 19.23 -10.65
CA LEU A 11 11.75 20.28 -9.67
C LEU A 11 12.14 21.60 -10.36
N PRO A 12 11.98 22.75 -9.69
CA PRO A 12 12.54 24.01 -10.18
C PRO A 12 14.03 23.85 -10.52
N ARG A 13 14.55 24.63 -11.47
CA ARG A 13 15.99 24.59 -11.81
C ARG A 13 16.86 24.99 -10.60
N ASN A 14 18.11 24.54 -10.55
CA ASN A 14 19.05 25.02 -9.52
C ASN A 14 19.53 26.45 -9.84
N ALA A 15 20.33 27.04 -8.94
CA ALA A 15 20.88 28.40 -9.12
C ALA A 15 21.71 28.54 -10.41
N GLN A 16 22.27 27.44 -10.92
CA GLN A 16 23.00 27.38 -12.18
C GLN A 16 22.10 27.17 -13.42
N GLY A 17 20.78 27.15 -13.27
CA GLY A 17 19.82 26.95 -14.36
C GLY A 17 19.65 25.49 -14.82
N CYS A 18 20.25 24.52 -14.13
CA CYS A 18 20.15 23.09 -14.44
C CYS A 18 18.79 22.51 -14.04
N ARG A 19 18.25 21.62 -14.87
CA ARG A 19 17.02 20.87 -14.54
C ARG A 19 17.29 19.91 -13.38
N ARG A 20 16.29 19.71 -12.54
CA ARG A 20 16.33 18.83 -11.37
C ARG A 20 15.12 17.91 -11.37
N MET A 21 15.29 16.70 -10.85
CA MET A 21 14.19 15.79 -10.57
C MET A 21 14.48 14.93 -9.35
N ASN A 22 13.44 14.45 -8.69
CA ASN A 22 13.58 13.40 -7.69
C ASN A 22 13.32 12.05 -8.35
N ALA A 23 14.29 11.13 -8.23
CA ALA A 23 13.98 9.71 -8.31
C ALA A 23 13.39 9.30 -6.97
N VAL A 24 12.26 8.60 -6.99
CA VAL A 24 11.56 8.16 -5.78
C VAL A 24 11.34 6.66 -5.86
N CYS A 25 11.77 5.93 -4.84
CA CYS A 25 11.42 4.51 -4.65
C CYS A 25 10.51 4.40 -3.42
N HIS A 26 9.32 3.86 -3.61
CA HIS A 26 8.39 3.54 -2.53
C HIS A 26 8.37 2.02 -2.31
N SER A 27 8.51 1.57 -1.06
CA SER A 27 8.31 0.15 -0.72
C SER A 27 6.83 -0.26 -0.83
N GLY A 28 5.94 0.74 -0.82
CA GLY A 28 4.50 0.59 -0.78
C GLY A 28 3.95 0.40 0.63
N SER A 29 4.78 0.33 1.66
CA SER A 29 4.42 -0.08 3.03
C SER A 29 5.30 0.62 4.08
N PRO A 30 4.75 1.12 5.20
CA PRO A 30 5.54 1.81 6.22
C PRO A 30 6.49 0.88 6.99
N VAL A 31 6.28 -0.43 6.93
CA VAL A 31 7.09 -1.44 7.64
C VAL A 31 8.10 -2.15 6.74
N ASP A 32 8.00 -1.95 5.44
CA ASP A 32 8.95 -2.51 4.46
C ASP A 32 9.91 -1.44 4.00
N ASN A 33 11.14 -1.84 3.72
CA ASN A 33 12.18 -0.95 3.25
C ASN A 33 12.28 -0.98 1.73
N ALA A 34 12.45 0.19 1.12
CA ALA A 34 12.87 0.32 -0.27
C ALA A 34 14.41 0.40 -0.34
N PHE A 35 14.95 -0.03 -1.46
CA PHE A 35 16.32 0.18 -1.87
C PHE A 35 16.32 0.84 -3.25
N MET A 36 17.26 1.76 -3.44
CA MET A 36 17.50 2.42 -4.71
C MET A 36 18.92 2.10 -5.13
N GLU A 37 19.10 1.74 -6.38
CA GLU A 37 20.39 1.41 -6.96
C GLU A 37 20.55 2.13 -8.30
N PHE A 38 21.71 2.72 -8.51
CA PHE A 38 22.06 3.37 -9.77
C PHE A 38 23.05 2.51 -10.54
N ASN A 39 22.82 2.40 -11.86
CA ASN A 39 23.72 1.72 -12.81
C ASN A 39 24.16 0.29 -12.37
N ASN A 40 23.30 -0.49 -11.70
CA ASN A 40 23.60 -1.86 -11.21
C ASN A 40 24.82 -1.99 -10.27
N GLY A 41 25.08 -1.00 -9.42
CA GLY A 41 26.03 -1.25 -8.32
C GLY A 41 26.30 -0.08 -7.39
N ILE A 42 25.79 1.12 -7.69
CA ILE A 42 25.94 2.27 -6.81
C ILE A 42 24.70 2.32 -5.92
N ALA A 43 24.88 1.97 -4.64
CA ALA A 43 23.83 2.11 -3.64
C ALA A 43 23.35 3.57 -3.59
N GLY A 44 22.05 3.77 -3.76
CA GLY A 44 21.39 5.04 -3.55
C GLY A 44 21.31 5.40 -2.06
N PRO A 45 20.46 6.38 -1.69
CA PRO A 45 20.28 6.76 -0.29
C PRO A 45 19.88 5.57 0.60
N GLY A 46 20.25 5.65 1.88
CA GLY A 46 20.11 4.56 2.85
C GLY A 46 18.69 4.04 3.04
N VAL A 47 18.57 2.79 3.49
CA VAL A 47 17.35 1.96 3.58
C VAL A 47 16.21 2.65 4.35
N ALA A 48 15.05 2.84 3.71
CA ALA A 48 13.83 3.42 4.32
C ALA A 48 12.57 3.05 3.52
N PRO A 49 11.35 3.17 4.09
CA PRO A 49 10.09 2.90 3.37
C PRO A 49 9.87 3.75 2.10
N THR A 50 10.45 4.95 2.06
CA THR A 50 10.46 5.79 0.88
C THR A 50 11.83 6.44 0.72
N LEU A 51 12.45 6.22 -0.43
CA LEU A 51 13.74 6.80 -0.80
C LEU A 51 13.52 7.91 -1.82
N LYS A 52 14.22 9.03 -1.62
CA LYS A 52 14.28 10.13 -2.58
C LYS A 52 15.74 10.45 -2.88
N ALA A 53 16.08 10.47 -4.16
CA ALA A 53 17.39 10.89 -4.62
C ALA A 53 17.26 12.06 -5.59
N LEU A 54 18.00 13.14 -5.32
CA LEU A 54 18.03 14.30 -6.19
C LEU A 54 18.96 14.03 -7.39
N LEU A 55 18.40 14.17 -8.58
CA LEU A 55 19.14 14.09 -9.83
C LEU A 55 19.22 15.47 -10.47
N VAL A 56 20.41 15.84 -10.94
CA VAL A 56 20.69 17.14 -11.55
C VAL A 56 21.22 16.92 -12.97
N CYS A 57 20.58 17.56 -13.95
CA CYS A 57 21.03 17.55 -15.34
C CYS A 57 22.19 18.52 -15.52
N ARG A 58 23.32 18.08 -16.06
CA ARG A 58 24.51 18.92 -16.26
C ARG A 58 24.67 19.39 -17.71
N ALA A 59 25.73 20.17 -17.97
CA ALA A 59 26.02 20.76 -19.29
C ALA A 59 26.20 19.71 -20.41
N ASP A 60 26.66 18.51 -20.05
CA ASP A 60 26.78 17.35 -20.94
C ASP A 60 25.43 16.67 -21.23
N LYS A 61 24.32 17.25 -20.76
CA LYS A 61 22.94 16.76 -20.90
C LYS A 61 22.69 15.41 -20.23
N LYS A 62 23.54 14.98 -19.30
CA LYS A 62 23.35 13.77 -18.50
C LYS A 62 22.81 14.10 -17.11
N TRP A 63 22.12 13.15 -16.51
CA TRP A 63 21.64 13.23 -15.13
C TRP A 63 22.71 12.73 -14.17
N TYR A 64 22.90 13.43 -13.07
CA TYR A 64 23.89 13.09 -12.05
C TYR A 64 23.23 12.95 -10.69
N HIS A 65 23.63 11.91 -9.96
CA HIS A 65 23.42 11.82 -8.53
C HIS A 65 24.67 12.33 -7.82
N SER A 66 24.51 12.87 -6.61
CA SER A 66 25.63 13.28 -5.76
C SER A 66 25.34 12.81 -4.33
N ASP A 67 26.24 12.02 -3.77
CA ASP A 67 26.15 11.56 -2.37
C ASP A 67 26.72 12.59 -1.37
N GLY A 68 27.24 13.71 -1.89
CA GLY A 68 27.90 14.77 -1.12
C GLY A 68 29.42 14.74 -1.23
N THR A 69 29.99 13.65 -1.73
CA THR A 69 31.43 13.44 -1.92
C THR A 69 31.79 13.11 -3.37
N THR A 70 30.98 12.28 -4.01
CA THR A 70 31.13 11.88 -5.40
C THR A 70 29.90 12.29 -6.19
N SER A 71 30.10 12.53 -7.48
CA SER A 71 28.98 12.74 -8.38
C SER A 71 29.16 11.94 -9.65
N LEU A 72 28.17 11.10 -9.91
CA LEU A 72 28.23 10.06 -10.94
C LEU A 72 27.09 10.25 -11.93
N PRO A 73 27.35 10.05 -13.24
CA PRO A 73 26.31 10.06 -14.24
C PRO A 73 25.43 8.83 -14.04
N ILE A 74 24.12 9.04 -14.05
CA ILE A 74 23.11 7.99 -13.89
C ILE A 74 22.41 7.78 -15.23
N THR A 75 22.43 6.53 -15.71
CA THR A 75 21.66 6.09 -16.88
C THR A 75 20.44 5.30 -16.46
N ASP A 76 20.57 4.54 -15.37
CA ASP A 76 19.54 3.60 -14.93
C ASP A 76 19.31 3.74 -13.42
N VAL A 77 18.02 3.69 -13.05
CA VAL A 77 17.57 3.68 -11.65
C VAL A 77 16.77 2.42 -11.43
N TYR A 78 17.22 1.59 -10.50
CA TYR A 78 16.55 0.39 -10.03
C TYR A 78 16.01 0.64 -8.64
N CYS A 79 14.78 0.20 -8.41
CA CYS A 79 14.18 0.14 -7.09
C CYS A 79 13.99 -1.33 -6.71
N SER A 80 14.23 -1.68 -5.46
CA SER A 80 13.84 -2.96 -4.88
C SER A 80 13.28 -2.74 -3.48
N THR A 81 12.76 -3.79 -2.85
CA THR A 81 12.12 -3.69 -1.53
C THR A 81 12.33 -4.97 -0.74
N THR A 82 12.39 -4.89 0.59
CA THR A 82 12.35 -6.06 1.48
C THR A 82 10.96 -6.70 1.53
N LYS A 83 9.95 -6.01 0.99
CA LYS A 83 8.58 -6.50 0.94
C LYS A 83 8.59 -7.89 0.32
N SER A 84 8.24 -8.89 1.13
CA SER A 84 7.97 -10.22 0.62
C SER A 84 6.81 -10.09 -0.35
N SER A 85 7.06 -10.25 -1.65
CA SER A 85 5.97 -10.54 -2.57
C SER A 85 5.47 -11.92 -2.19
N ASN A 86 4.42 -11.96 -1.38
CA ASN A 86 3.71 -13.20 -1.18
C ASN A 86 2.56 -13.22 -2.20
N PRO A 87 2.79 -13.67 -3.46
CA PRO A 87 1.75 -13.69 -4.48
C PRO A 87 0.51 -14.47 -4.04
N ALA A 88 0.65 -15.38 -3.08
CA ALA A 88 -0.45 -16.13 -2.50
C ALA A 88 -1.60 -15.23 -2.00
N CYS A 89 -1.30 -14.15 -1.26
CA CYS A 89 -2.36 -13.28 -0.71
C CYS A 89 -3.02 -12.33 -1.73
N SER A 90 -2.53 -12.30 -2.98
CA SER A 90 -3.15 -11.52 -4.05
C SER A 90 -4.26 -12.28 -4.79
N SER A 91 -4.45 -13.56 -4.45
CA SER A 91 -5.26 -14.51 -5.20
C SER A 91 -6.47 -15.06 -4.46
N CYS A 92 -6.81 -14.54 -3.26
CA CYS A 92 -8.05 -14.95 -2.61
C CYS A 92 -9.25 -14.74 -3.53
N ASN A 93 -10.11 -15.76 -3.59
CA ASN A 93 -11.41 -15.64 -4.20
C ASN A 93 -12.34 -14.87 -3.24
N GLU A 94 -12.90 -13.75 -3.68
CA GLU A 94 -13.82 -12.93 -2.89
C GLU A 94 -15.13 -13.66 -2.60
N ASP A 95 -15.56 -14.58 -3.47
CA ASP A 95 -16.83 -15.31 -3.33
C ASP A 95 -16.79 -16.35 -2.19
N THR A 96 -15.63 -16.57 -1.59
CA THR A 96 -15.49 -17.41 -0.38
C THR A 96 -16.00 -16.72 0.88
N VAL A 97 -16.20 -15.39 0.85
CA VAL A 97 -16.83 -14.66 1.95
C VAL A 97 -18.30 -14.43 1.61
N THR A 98 -19.17 -15.07 2.37
CA THR A 98 -20.61 -14.87 2.24
C THR A 98 -21.05 -13.76 3.17
N PHE A 99 -21.66 -12.73 2.61
CA PHE A 99 -22.30 -11.66 3.36
C PHE A 99 -23.74 -12.05 3.58
N GLN A 100 -24.11 -12.24 4.84
CA GLN A 100 -25.45 -12.68 5.22
C GLN A 100 -26.16 -11.58 5.99
N LYS A 101 -27.46 -11.47 5.76
CA LYS A 101 -28.35 -10.72 6.64
C LYS A 101 -28.42 -11.43 7.99
N ALA A 102 -28.29 -10.68 9.08
CA ALA A 102 -28.52 -11.24 10.41
C ALA A 102 -29.96 -11.78 10.54
N SER A 103 -30.13 -12.86 11.30
CA SER A 103 -31.46 -13.44 11.54
C SER A 103 -32.30 -12.57 12.48
N GLY A 104 -33.55 -12.30 12.11
CA GLY A 104 -34.52 -11.58 12.95
C GLY A 104 -35.06 -10.30 12.31
N ASP A 105 -36.01 -9.67 13.00
CA ASP A 105 -36.78 -8.52 12.47
C ASP A 105 -35.94 -7.26 12.24
N PHE A 106 -34.80 -7.16 12.93
CA PHE A 106 -33.83 -6.06 12.81
C PHE A 106 -32.56 -6.47 12.05
N GLY A 107 -32.61 -7.57 11.30
CA GLY A 107 -31.48 -7.99 10.49
C GLY A 107 -31.13 -6.95 9.44
N LEU A 108 -29.86 -6.56 9.38
CA LEU A 108 -29.31 -5.65 8.37
C LEU A 108 -28.49 -6.45 7.35
N ASP A 109 -28.50 -6.00 6.11
CA ASP A 109 -27.60 -6.54 5.08
C ASP A 109 -26.18 -6.02 5.31
N ALA A 110 -25.20 -6.91 5.11
CA ALA A 110 -23.81 -6.53 5.01
C ALA A 110 -23.42 -6.37 3.54
N LEU A 111 -22.87 -5.22 3.19
CA LEU A 111 -22.46 -4.89 1.82
C LEU A 111 -20.95 -5.07 1.68
N LYS A 112 -20.52 -5.60 0.53
CA LYS A 112 -19.12 -5.66 0.12
C LYS A 112 -18.72 -4.38 -0.61
N GLU A 113 -17.68 -3.72 -0.13
CA GLU A 113 -16.96 -2.66 -0.82
C GLU A 113 -15.59 -3.19 -1.28
N ASN A 114 -15.33 -3.10 -2.59
CA ASN A 114 -14.07 -3.54 -3.17
C ASN A 114 -12.98 -2.49 -2.89
N LEU A 115 -11.82 -2.95 -2.43
CA LEU A 115 -10.65 -2.10 -2.22
C LEU A 115 -9.52 -2.52 -3.15
N SER A 116 -8.63 -1.58 -3.47
CA SER A 116 -7.35 -1.92 -4.11
C SER A 116 -6.51 -2.79 -3.18
N ASN A 117 -5.60 -3.60 -3.73
CA ASN A 117 -4.67 -4.38 -2.92
C ASN A 117 -3.91 -3.48 -1.93
N ASN A 118 -3.63 -4.00 -0.74
CA ASN A 118 -2.95 -3.25 0.29
C ASN A 118 -1.49 -2.98 -0.07
N ALA A 119 -0.83 -2.21 0.79
CA ALA A 119 0.59 -1.92 0.78
C ALA A 119 1.49 -3.15 0.54
N GLN A 120 1.09 -4.34 0.99
CA GLN A 120 1.80 -5.62 0.86
C GLN A 120 1.42 -6.40 -0.42
N GLY A 121 0.52 -5.87 -1.24
CA GLY A 121 0.03 -6.53 -2.45
C GLY A 121 -1.05 -7.58 -2.19
N CYS A 122 -1.52 -7.71 -0.95
CA CYS A 122 -2.60 -8.61 -0.59
C CYS A 122 -3.95 -8.01 -0.96
N ARG A 123 -4.89 -8.85 -1.40
CA ARG A 123 -6.28 -8.43 -1.60
C ARG A 123 -6.87 -7.99 -0.28
N GLN A 124 -7.70 -6.97 -0.35
CA GLN A 124 -8.49 -6.48 0.77
C GLN A 124 -9.87 -6.08 0.27
N MET A 125 -10.85 -6.16 1.16
CA MET A 125 -12.20 -5.66 0.92
C MET A 125 -12.77 -5.13 2.23
N ARG A 126 -13.84 -4.35 2.15
CA ARG A 126 -14.51 -3.81 3.32
C ARG A 126 -15.94 -4.34 3.40
N ALA A 127 -16.28 -4.89 4.55
CA ALA A 127 -17.66 -5.17 4.91
C ALA A 127 -18.27 -3.90 5.52
N VAL A 128 -19.46 -3.52 5.06
CA VAL A 128 -20.19 -2.36 5.56
C VAL A 128 -21.56 -2.82 6.04
N CYS A 129 -21.89 -2.53 7.29
CA CYS A 129 -23.23 -2.69 7.83
C CYS A 129 -23.72 -1.32 8.27
N ASP A 130 -24.82 -0.87 7.68
CA ASP A 130 -25.41 0.44 7.96
C ASP A 130 -26.82 0.24 8.52
N SER A 131 -27.09 0.85 9.66
CA SER A 131 -28.44 0.85 10.25
C SER A 131 -29.42 1.72 9.45
N GLY A 132 -28.90 2.60 8.58
CA GLY A 132 -29.72 3.55 7.82
C GLY A 132 -30.26 4.70 8.68
N SER A 133 -29.86 4.78 9.96
CA SER A 133 -30.29 5.79 10.92
C SER A 133 -29.12 6.25 11.78
N SER A 134 -29.04 7.54 12.08
CA SER A 134 -28.00 8.07 12.98
C SER A 134 -28.30 7.85 14.46
N SER A 135 -29.53 7.45 14.81
CA SER A 135 -29.96 7.19 16.19
C SER A 135 -29.98 5.70 16.55
N GLU A 136 -29.75 4.82 15.59
CA GLU A 136 -29.68 3.38 15.78
C GLU A 136 -28.25 2.92 15.53
N ASN A 137 -27.88 1.77 16.11
CA ASN A 137 -26.55 1.21 15.94
C ASN A 137 -26.65 -0.08 15.13
N ALA A 138 -25.76 -0.20 14.15
CA ALA A 138 -25.45 -1.47 13.52
C ALA A 138 -24.38 -2.22 14.31
N PHE A 139 -24.35 -3.52 14.09
CA PHE A 139 -23.39 -4.45 14.65
C PHE A 139 -23.08 -5.51 13.61
N MET A 140 -21.84 -6.01 13.62
CA MET A 140 -21.36 -6.99 12.66
C MET A 140 -20.62 -8.10 13.41
N GLU A 141 -20.90 -9.34 13.01
CA GLU A 141 -20.21 -10.53 13.49
C GLU A 141 -19.58 -11.27 12.32
N PHE A 142 -18.53 -12.02 12.64
CA PHE A 142 -17.87 -12.95 11.74
C PHE A 142 -18.08 -14.37 12.25
N ASN A 143 -18.20 -15.33 11.33
CA ASN A 143 -18.25 -16.77 11.65
C ASN A 143 -19.27 -17.15 12.74
N ASN A 144 -20.47 -16.55 12.72
CA ASN A 144 -21.59 -16.83 13.64
C ASN A 144 -21.28 -16.55 15.13
N GLY A 145 -20.67 -15.40 15.43
CA GLY A 145 -20.55 -14.90 16.81
C GLY A 145 -19.15 -14.46 17.23
N ILE A 146 -18.17 -14.45 16.33
CA ILE A 146 -16.89 -13.77 16.57
C ILE A 146 -17.15 -12.27 16.37
N GLY A 147 -17.11 -11.51 17.47
CA GLY A 147 -17.40 -10.08 17.44
C GLY A 147 -16.56 -9.32 16.41
N GLY A 148 -17.18 -8.35 15.76
CA GLY A 148 -16.55 -7.45 14.79
C GLY A 148 -16.10 -6.11 15.39
N PRO A 149 -16.00 -5.05 14.58
CA PRO A 149 -15.67 -3.72 15.05
C PRO A 149 -16.68 -3.20 16.09
N THR A 150 -16.31 -2.12 16.78
CA THR A 150 -17.20 -1.41 17.70
C THR A 150 -18.52 -1.03 17.02
N VAL A 151 -19.62 -1.25 17.75
CA VAL A 151 -20.98 -0.87 17.33
C VAL A 151 -21.08 0.63 17.06
N ALA A 152 -21.77 0.98 15.98
CA ALA A 152 -21.95 2.36 15.52
C ALA A 152 -23.11 2.40 14.51
N PRO A 153 -23.66 3.58 14.18
CA PRO A 153 -24.68 3.70 13.14
C PRO A 153 -24.29 3.05 11.80
N THR A 154 -23.01 3.17 11.45
CA THR A 154 -22.39 2.48 10.32
C THR A 154 -21.13 1.76 10.79
N VAL A 155 -21.12 0.43 10.72
CA VAL A 155 -19.98 -0.42 11.06
C VAL A 155 -19.21 -0.76 9.79
N LYS A 156 -17.90 -0.57 9.81
CA LYS A 156 -16.98 -0.89 8.70
C LYS A 156 -15.90 -1.84 9.19
N ALA A 157 -15.78 -2.99 8.55
CA ALA A 157 -14.76 -3.98 8.88
C ALA A 157 -13.84 -4.25 7.69
N LEU A 158 -12.53 -4.25 7.93
CA LEU A 158 -11.52 -4.55 6.92
C LEU A 158 -11.24 -6.05 6.90
N LEU A 159 -11.36 -6.66 5.73
CA LEU A 159 -10.98 -8.05 5.48
C LEU A 159 -9.72 -8.07 4.61
N ILE A 160 -8.69 -8.81 5.06
CA ILE A 160 -7.41 -8.93 4.38
C ILE A 160 -7.18 -10.40 4.02
N CYS A 161 -6.90 -10.66 2.75
CA CYS A 161 -6.44 -11.95 2.29
C CYS A 161 -5.02 -12.23 2.80
N ARG A 162 -4.77 -13.42 3.32
CA ARG A 162 -3.43 -13.84 3.77
C ARG A 162 -2.81 -14.90 2.85
N ALA A 163 -1.58 -15.27 3.18
CA ALA A 163 -0.75 -16.20 2.44
C ALA A 163 -1.36 -17.61 2.29
N ASP A 164 -2.28 -17.98 3.17
CA ASP A 164 -3.01 -19.25 3.16
C ASP A 164 -4.29 -19.20 2.32
N HIS A 165 -4.50 -18.12 1.55
CA HIS A 165 -5.66 -17.90 0.70
C HIS A 165 -6.99 -17.79 1.47
N ARG A 166 -6.92 -17.38 2.75
CA ARG A 166 -8.11 -17.10 3.57
C ARG A 166 -8.24 -15.62 3.88
N TRP A 167 -9.48 -15.21 4.12
CA TRP A 167 -9.84 -13.85 4.51
C TRP A 167 -9.86 -13.74 6.03
N TYR A 168 -9.20 -12.70 6.55
CA TYR A 168 -9.10 -12.41 7.97
C TYR A 168 -9.67 -11.04 8.25
N TYR A 169 -10.42 -10.91 9.34
CA TYR A 169 -10.82 -9.60 9.84
C TYR A 169 -9.61 -8.91 10.46
N SER A 170 -9.44 -7.63 10.18
CA SER A 170 -8.39 -6.79 10.76
C SER A 170 -9.02 -5.59 11.47
N ASP A 171 -8.68 -5.42 12.75
CA ASP A 171 -9.06 -4.24 13.54
C ASP A 171 -8.05 -3.07 13.36
N GLY A 172 -7.06 -3.26 12.48
CA GLY A 172 -5.96 -2.32 12.23
C GLY A 172 -4.72 -2.56 13.09
N THR A 173 -4.80 -3.43 14.10
CA THR A 173 -3.71 -3.76 15.04
C THR A 173 -3.48 -5.27 15.14
N ASN A 174 -4.56 -6.05 15.22
CA ASN A 174 -4.62 -7.50 15.24
C ASN A 174 -5.55 -7.98 14.12
N SER A 175 -5.42 -9.26 13.77
CA SER A 175 -6.32 -9.87 12.80
C SER A 175 -6.72 -11.29 13.19
N LEU A 176 -8.03 -11.53 13.15
CA LEU A 176 -8.76 -12.70 13.62
C LEU A 176 -9.22 -13.56 12.44
#